data_AF-A0A3N5P1P3-F1
#
_entry.id   AF-A0A3N5P1P3-F1
#
_cell.length_a   1.000
_cell.length_b   1.000
_cell.length_c   1.000
_cell.angle_alpha   90.00
_cell.angle_beta   90.00
_cell.angle_gamma   90.00
#
_symmetry.space_group_name_H-M   'P 1'
#
loop_
_entity.id
_entity.type
_entity.pdbx_description
1 polymer ?
#
loop_
_entity_poly.entity_id
_entity_poly.type
_entity_poly.pdbx_seq_one_letter_code
_entity_poly.pdbx_strand_id
1 'polypeptide(L)'
;MFSTTFAYPEDLAGKGYVIATYYLEVDPSIDIVAKAASFAVGQSVGTWLPVPGITREMQERHTGRVMAIYDVPPLELAPDPPLTGRRSFFVQIAFPEVNFGPQIPMLLTTLLGNDVSTATQLKLVDLALSPSFVAGFGGPKFGIAGLRAALGIPRRPILLNMIKPCTGFGPEVGARFFAESARGGVD
;
A
#
# COMPACT_ATOMS: atom_id res chain seq x y z
N MET A 1 30.84 -1.65 4.39
CA MET A 1 29.81 -2.43 5.11
C MET A 1 28.65 -2.57 4.14
N PHE A 2 28.42 -3.77 3.60
CA PHE A 2 27.34 -3.98 2.62
C PHE A 2 26.01 -3.75 3.34
N SER A 3 25.34 -2.64 3.02
CA SER A 3 24.08 -2.27 3.63
C SER A 3 22.99 -3.18 3.05
N THR A 4 22.39 -4.04 3.88
CA THR A 4 21.24 -4.90 3.51
C THR A 4 19.98 -4.09 3.21
N THR A 5 20.03 -2.78 3.39
CA THR A 5 18.93 -1.84 3.18
C THR A 5 18.64 -1.55 1.71
N PHE A 6 19.52 -1.93 0.78
CA PHE A 6 19.29 -1.77 -0.67
C PHE A 6 19.28 -3.12 -1.36
N ALA A 7 18.45 -3.26 -2.40
CA ALA A 7 18.43 -4.45 -3.24
C ALA A 7 17.88 -4.14 -4.62
N TYR A 8 18.37 -4.85 -5.64
CA TYR A 8 17.81 -4.75 -6.97
C TYR A 8 16.50 -5.55 -7.07
N PRO A 9 15.56 -5.16 -7.96
CA PRO A 9 14.33 -5.91 -8.16
C PRO A 9 14.53 -7.40 -8.47
N GLU A 10 15.54 -7.73 -9.29
CA GLU A 10 15.93 -9.09 -9.61
C GLU A 10 16.38 -9.91 -8.38
N ASP A 11 16.94 -9.25 -7.36
CA ASP A 11 17.37 -9.92 -6.13
C ASP A 11 16.19 -10.32 -5.25
N LEU A 12 15.03 -9.69 -5.42
CA LEU A 12 13.86 -9.86 -4.55
C LEU A 12 12.72 -10.63 -5.23
N ALA A 13 12.78 -10.76 -6.56
CA ALA A 13 11.80 -11.49 -7.35
C ALA A 13 11.56 -12.90 -6.79
N GLY A 14 10.31 -13.20 -6.44
CA GLY A 14 9.90 -14.51 -5.92
C GLY A 14 10.33 -14.83 -4.48
N LYS A 15 10.94 -13.88 -3.74
CA LYS A 15 11.47 -14.12 -2.38
C LYS A 15 10.54 -13.69 -1.23
N GLY A 16 9.24 -13.54 -1.51
CA GLY A 16 8.25 -13.24 -0.47
C GLY A 16 8.36 -11.80 0.07
N TYR A 17 8.30 -10.82 -0.82
CA TYR A 17 8.26 -9.40 -0.48
C TYR A 17 7.00 -8.74 -1.00
N VAL A 18 6.42 -7.84 -0.19
CA VAL A 18 5.45 -6.85 -0.67
C VAL A 18 6.20 -5.56 -0.98
N ILE A 19 5.99 -5.02 -2.18
CA ILE A 19 6.62 -3.76 -2.60
C ILE A 19 5.64 -2.63 -2.34
N ALA A 20 6.05 -1.66 -1.55
CA ALA A 20 5.31 -0.44 -1.26
C ALA A 20 5.94 0.74 -1.96
N THR A 21 5.12 1.50 -2.70
CA THR A 21 5.54 2.75 -3.34
C THR A 21 5.02 3.92 -2.53
N TYR A 22 5.93 4.81 -2.12
CA TYR A 22 5.63 6.00 -1.34
C TYR A 22 5.94 7.26 -2.12
N TYR A 23 5.05 8.24 -2.03
CA TYR A 23 5.31 9.62 -2.43
C TYR A 23 5.77 10.43 -1.22
N LEU A 24 6.81 11.24 -1.39
CA LEU A 24 7.24 12.20 -0.37
C LEU A 24 7.88 13.42 -1.01
N GLU A 25 7.82 14.54 -0.27
CA GLU A 25 8.51 15.77 -0.63
C GLU A 25 9.52 16.10 0.44
N VAL A 26 10.71 16.52 0.06
CA VAL A 26 11.79 16.87 0.98
C VAL A 26 12.43 18.21 0.60
N ASP A 27 13.05 18.85 1.58
CA ASP A 27 13.91 20.01 1.32
C ASP A 27 15.12 19.58 0.45
N PRO A 28 15.64 20.44 -0.44
CA PRO A 28 16.78 20.12 -1.30
C PRO A 28 18.04 19.68 -0.53
N SER A 29 18.22 20.17 0.70
CA SER A 29 19.36 19.79 1.56
C SER A 29 19.30 18.35 2.09
N ILE A 30 18.14 17.69 2.00
CA ILE A 30 17.95 16.34 2.51
C ILE A 30 18.48 15.32 1.50
N ASP A 31 19.35 14.44 1.97
CA ASP A 31 19.75 13.24 1.24
C ASP A 31 18.58 12.24 1.21
N ILE A 32 17.96 12.10 0.03
CA ILE A 32 16.83 11.22 -0.19
C ILE A 32 17.22 9.74 -0.05
N VAL A 33 18.45 9.35 -0.41
CA VAL A 33 18.93 7.98 -0.33
C VAL A 33 19.06 7.57 1.14
N ALA A 34 19.68 8.43 1.96
CA ALA A 34 19.79 8.22 3.40
C ALA A 34 18.41 8.22 4.08
N LYS A 35 17.51 9.14 3.69
CA LYS A 35 16.14 9.20 4.24
C LYS A 35 15.34 7.94 3.91
N ALA A 36 15.38 7.48 2.67
CA ALA A 36 14.70 6.24 2.24
C ALA A 36 15.25 5.03 2.99
N ALA A 37 16.56 4.92 3.16
CA ALA A 37 17.20 3.84 3.91
C ALA A 37 16.78 3.85 5.39
N SER A 38 16.79 5.02 6.03
CA SER A 38 16.34 5.17 7.41
C SER A 38 14.88 4.76 7.58
N PHE A 39 14.02 5.16 6.65
CA PHE A 39 12.60 4.81 6.67
C PHE A 39 12.37 3.30 6.48
N ALA A 40 13.12 2.66 5.56
CA ALA A 40 13.00 1.21 5.34
C ALA A 40 13.39 0.41 6.60
N VAL A 41 14.43 0.85 7.31
CA VAL A 41 14.90 0.24 8.56
C VAL A 41 13.89 0.50 9.70
N GLY A 42 13.43 1.74 9.87
CA GLY A 42 12.50 2.13 10.93
C GLY A 42 11.13 1.45 10.82
N GLN A 43 10.66 1.19 9.61
CA GLN A 43 9.42 0.43 9.38
C GLN A 43 9.58 -1.09 9.38
N SER A 44 10.76 -1.61 9.70
CA SER A 44 11.01 -3.05 9.69
C SER A 44 11.59 -3.57 11.01
N VAL A 45 12.90 -3.71 11.12
CA VAL A 45 13.56 -4.36 12.26
C VAL A 45 14.36 -3.40 13.13
N GLY A 46 14.61 -2.17 12.65
CA GLY A 46 15.51 -1.24 13.31
C GLY A 46 14.83 -0.02 13.91
N THR A 47 15.63 0.78 14.61
CA THR A 47 15.28 2.08 15.17
C THR A 47 16.40 3.07 14.87
N TRP A 48 16.26 4.34 15.28
CA TRP A 48 17.21 5.42 15.02
C TRP A 48 18.59 5.23 15.68
N LEU A 49 18.75 4.22 16.55
CA LEU A 49 20.03 3.81 17.16
C LEU A 49 20.21 2.29 17.09
N PRO A 50 21.46 1.78 17.05
CA PRO A 50 21.71 0.35 17.13
C PRO A 50 21.14 -0.24 18.43
N VAL A 51 20.32 -1.28 18.29
CA VAL A 51 19.76 -2.01 19.43
C VAL A 51 20.67 -3.20 19.75
N PRO A 52 21.16 -3.34 21.00
CA PRO A 52 21.91 -4.52 21.42
C PRO A 52 21.11 -5.80 21.15
N GLY A 53 21.74 -6.80 20.54
CA GLY A 53 21.14 -8.12 20.30
C GLY A 53 20.51 -8.33 18.91
N ILE A 54 20.44 -7.31 18.05
CA ILE A 54 20.07 -7.53 16.64
C ILE A 54 21.17 -8.33 15.94
N THR A 55 20.85 -9.55 15.49
CA THR A 55 21.78 -10.40 14.77
C THR A 55 21.79 -10.07 13.28
N ARG A 56 22.85 -10.49 12.58
CA ARG A 56 22.94 -10.38 11.12
C ARG A 56 21.81 -11.14 10.42
N GLU A 57 21.47 -12.33 10.90
CA GLU A 57 20.37 -13.13 10.35
C GLU A 57 19.03 -12.39 10.47
N MET A 58 18.78 -11.73 11.61
CA MET A 58 17.58 -10.91 11.78
C MET A 58 17.54 -9.76 10.76
N GLN A 59 18.67 -9.07 10.54
CA GLN A 59 18.74 -8.00 9.56
C GLN A 59 18.50 -8.52 8.13
N GLU A 60 19.10 -9.65 7.76
CA GLU A 60 18.96 -10.22 6.42
C GLU A 60 17.50 -10.63 6.12
N ARG A 61 16.82 -11.19 7.12
CA ARG A 61 15.46 -11.74 7.00
C ARG A 61 14.35 -10.69 7.16
N HIS A 62 14.55 -9.71 8.03
CA HIS A 62 13.47 -8.81 8.47
C HIS A 62 13.61 -7.36 7.99
N THR A 63 14.78 -6.94 7.48
CA THR A 63 14.97 -5.55 7.02
C THR A 63 14.21 -5.26 5.73
N GLY A 64 13.48 -4.14 5.71
CA GLY A 64 12.90 -3.54 4.51
C GLY A 64 13.99 -3.00 3.59
N ARG A 65 13.85 -3.20 2.29
CA ARG A 65 14.90 -2.90 1.30
C ARG A 65 14.43 -1.84 0.31
N VAL A 66 15.14 -0.74 0.21
CA VAL A 66 14.94 0.29 -0.81
C VAL A 66 15.35 -0.28 -2.16
N MET A 67 14.41 -0.26 -3.10
CA MET A 67 14.57 -0.80 -4.44
C MET A 67 14.83 0.28 -5.47
N ALA A 68 14.09 1.37 -5.38
CA ALA A 68 14.16 2.45 -6.35
C ALA A 68 13.75 3.78 -5.71
N ILE A 69 14.33 4.85 -6.23
CA ILE A 69 13.98 6.24 -5.91
C ILE A 69 13.88 6.95 -7.25
N TYR A 70 12.74 7.57 -7.52
CA TYR A 70 12.46 8.30 -8.75
C TYR A 70 12.18 9.75 -8.40
N ASP A 71 12.91 10.68 -9.03
CA ASP A 71 12.62 12.11 -9.00
C ASP A 71 11.33 12.40 -9.79
N VAL A 72 10.44 13.25 -9.23
CA VAL A 72 9.21 13.67 -9.91
C VAL A 72 9.00 15.17 -9.74
N PRO A 73 9.04 15.97 -10.82
CA PRO A 73 9.41 15.58 -12.19
C PRO A 73 10.88 15.13 -12.28
N PRO A 74 11.30 14.44 -13.36
CA PRO A 74 12.69 14.03 -13.58
C PRO A 74 13.59 15.26 -13.81
N LEU A 75 14.13 15.81 -12.73
CA LEU A 75 14.86 17.08 -12.73
C LEU A 75 16.19 17.00 -13.50
N GLU A 76 16.77 15.81 -13.63
CA GLU A 76 17.97 15.54 -14.42
C GLU A 76 17.77 15.80 -15.92
N LEU A 77 16.53 15.87 -16.39
CA LEU A 77 16.18 16.22 -17.77
C LEU A 77 16.01 17.73 -17.98
N ALA A 78 15.98 18.53 -16.90
CA ALA A 78 15.85 19.98 -16.99
C ALA A 78 17.24 20.63 -17.16
N PRO A 79 17.40 21.57 -18.12
CA PRO A 79 18.68 22.26 -18.32
C PRO A 79 19.06 23.18 -17.14
N ASP A 80 18.06 23.75 -16.46
CA ASP A 80 18.20 24.57 -15.26
C ASP A 80 17.19 24.11 -14.19
N PRO A 81 17.47 23.03 -13.44
CA PRO A 81 16.55 22.55 -12.43
C PRO A 81 16.41 23.62 -11.32
N PRO A 82 15.19 23.94 -10.86
CA PRO A 82 14.99 24.91 -9.80
C PRO A 82 15.73 24.45 -8.54
N LEU A 83 16.72 25.24 -8.11
CA LEU A 83 17.50 25.01 -6.89
C LEU A 83 16.74 25.39 -5.61
N THR A 84 15.53 25.94 -5.76
CA THR A 84 14.67 26.43 -4.69
C THR A 84 13.32 25.71 -4.73
N GLY A 85 12.77 25.39 -3.55
CA GLY A 85 11.51 24.64 -3.42
C GLY A 85 11.72 23.19 -2.95
N ARG A 86 10.62 22.47 -2.72
CA ARG A 86 10.69 21.06 -2.30
C ARG A 86 10.96 20.17 -3.52
N ARG A 87 11.71 19.09 -3.30
CA ARG A 87 11.90 18.01 -4.28
C ARG A 87 10.94 16.87 -3.96
N SER A 88 10.27 16.34 -4.98
CA SER A 88 9.31 15.25 -4.81
C SER A 88 9.85 13.97 -5.39
N PHE A 89 9.54 12.86 -4.72
CA PHE A 89 10.07 11.54 -5.06
C PHE A 89 8.99 10.47 -4.95
N PHE A 90 9.12 9.43 -5.78
CA PHE A 90 8.59 8.11 -5.45
C PHE A 90 9.71 7.21 -4.93
N VAL A 91 9.47 6.53 -3.81
CA VAL A 91 10.39 5.56 -3.22
C VAL A 91 9.72 4.21 -3.14
N GLN A 92 10.37 3.19 -3.70
CA GLN A 92 9.91 1.80 -3.64
C GLN A 92 10.69 1.04 -2.58
N ILE A 93 9.97 0.41 -1.66
CA ILE A 93 10.56 -0.38 -0.57
C ILE A 93 9.90 -1.76 -0.55
N ALA A 94 10.72 -2.79 -0.59
CA ALA A 94 10.30 -4.17 -0.39
C ALA A 94 10.32 -4.53 1.10
N PHE A 95 9.16 -4.92 1.62
CA PHE A 95 8.99 -5.39 2.99
C PHE A 95 8.87 -6.93 3.01
N PRO A 96 9.68 -7.63 3.82
CA PRO A 96 9.60 -9.09 3.93
C PRO A 96 8.23 -9.54 4.47
N GLU A 97 7.57 -10.46 3.77
CA GLU A 97 6.26 -11.00 4.18
C GLU A 97 6.29 -11.67 5.54
N VAL A 98 7.45 -12.25 5.91
CA VAL A 98 7.63 -12.89 7.21
C VAL A 98 7.37 -11.96 8.40
N ASN A 99 7.43 -10.64 8.20
CA ASN A 99 7.17 -9.66 9.27
C ASN A 99 5.68 -9.55 9.63
N PHE A 100 4.77 -9.83 8.69
CA PHE A 100 3.34 -9.60 8.87
C PHE A 100 2.45 -10.81 8.54
N GLY A 101 2.94 -11.76 7.74
CA GLY A 101 2.16 -12.91 7.26
C GLY A 101 0.92 -12.48 6.47
N PRO A 102 0.01 -13.39 6.08
CA PRO A 102 -1.19 -13.06 5.31
C PRO A 102 -2.27 -12.41 6.18
N GLN A 103 -1.96 -11.25 6.77
CA GLN A 103 -2.82 -10.50 7.67
C GLN A 103 -2.85 -9.03 7.24
N ILE A 104 -4.00 -8.57 6.72
CA ILE A 104 -4.19 -7.18 6.31
C ILE A 104 -3.88 -6.19 7.45
N PRO A 105 -4.30 -6.41 8.72
CA PRO A 105 -3.96 -5.50 9.80
C PRO A 105 -2.45 -5.37 10.01
N MET A 106 -1.72 -6.49 10.03
CA MET A 106 -0.27 -6.49 10.21
C MET A 106 0.47 -5.85 9.02
N LEU A 107 -0.02 -6.06 7.80
CA LEU A 107 0.48 -5.37 6.61
C LEU A 107 0.34 -3.85 6.79
N LEU A 108 -0.84 -3.37 7.16
CA LEU A 108 -1.07 -1.92 7.34
C LEU A 108 -0.22 -1.35 8.48
N THR A 109 -0.08 -2.04 9.62
CA THR A 109 0.80 -1.61 10.71
C THR A 109 2.25 -1.54 10.26
N THR A 110 2.73 -2.47 9.43
CA THR A 110 4.10 -2.46 8.91
C THR A 110 4.30 -1.29 7.93
N LEU A 111 3.35 -1.05 7.03
CA LEU A 111 3.54 -0.09 5.93
C LEU A 111 3.19 1.35 6.28
N LEU A 112 2.32 1.56 7.28
CA LEU A 112 1.76 2.87 7.65
C LEU A 112 1.86 3.15 9.17
N GLY A 113 2.60 2.33 9.91
CA GLY A 113 2.73 2.44 11.36
C GLY A 113 3.61 3.61 11.82
N ASN A 114 4.60 3.30 12.65
CA ASN A 114 5.28 4.28 13.50
C ASN A 114 5.84 5.49 12.73
N ASP A 115 6.76 5.28 11.79
CA ASP A 115 7.46 6.40 11.15
C ASP A 115 6.52 7.24 10.27
N VAL A 116 5.57 6.59 9.61
CA VAL A 116 4.55 7.28 8.78
C VAL A 116 3.61 8.13 9.63
N SER A 117 3.31 7.68 10.85
CA SER A 117 2.39 8.38 11.76
C SER A 117 3.05 9.41 12.67
N THR A 118 4.38 9.39 12.82
CA THR A 118 5.08 10.21 13.81
C THR A 118 6.21 11.09 13.27
N ALA A 119 6.94 10.64 12.25
CA ALA A 119 8.24 11.23 11.90
C ALA A 119 8.38 11.62 10.42
N THR A 120 7.65 10.97 9.52
CA THR A 120 7.81 11.16 8.07
C THR A 120 6.48 11.45 7.40
N GLN A 121 6.37 12.64 6.81
CA GLN A 121 5.28 12.97 5.90
C GLN A 121 5.50 12.28 4.57
N LEU A 122 4.78 11.18 4.37
CA LEU A 122 4.77 10.42 3.13
C LEU A 122 3.37 9.87 2.87
N LYS A 123 3.11 9.50 1.62
CA LYS A 123 1.86 8.89 1.18
C LYS A 123 2.17 7.54 0.54
N LEU A 124 1.63 6.46 1.08
CA LEU A 124 1.59 5.18 0.37
C LEU A 124 0.66 5.33 -0.83
N VAL A 125 1.20 5.15 -2.04
CA VAL A 125 0.45 5.34 -3.29
C VAL A 125 0.13 4.03 -4.01
N ASP A 126 0.93 2.99 -3.81
CA ASP A 126 0.75 1.71 -4.48
C ASP A 126 1.35 0.54 -3.69
N LEU A 127 0.80 -0.65 -3.91
CA LEU A 127 1.26 -1.93 -3.36
C LEU A 127 1.31 -3.01 -4.44
N ALA A 128 2.51 -3.55 -4.69
CA ALA A 128 2.65 -4.80 -5.40
C ALA A 128 2.69 -5.95 -4.39
N LEU A 129 1.56 -6.65 -4.26
CA LEU A 129 1.45 -7.84 -3.43
C LEU A 129 2.03 -9.05 -4.16
N SER A 130 2.83 -9.86 -3.48
CA SER A 130 3.37 -11.07 -4.08
C SER A 130 2.30 -12.17 -4.25
N PRO A 131 2.53 -13.14 -5.14
CA PRO A 131 1.67 -14.32 -5.23
C PRO A 131 1.60 -15.13 -3.92
N SER A 132 2.70 -15.25 -3.17
CA SER A 132 2.73 -16.00 -1.90
C SER A 132 1.89 -15.34 -0.82
N PHE A 133 1.93 -14.00 -0.75
CA PHE A 133 1.11 -13.24 0.19
C PHE A 133 -0.37 -13.37 -0.14
N VAL A 134 -0.75 -13.16 -1.42
CA VAL A 134 -2.15 -13.20 -1.87
C VAL A 134 -2.75 -14.60 -1.72
N ALA A 135 -1.95 -15.66 -1.90
CA ALA A 135 -2.40 -17.05 -1.69
C ALA A 135 -2.89 -17.35 -0.27
N GLY A 136 -2.52 -16.54 0.72
CA GLY A 136 -3.03 -16.64 2.09
C GLY A 136 -4.47 -16.14 2.28
N PHE A 137 -5.10 -15.55 1.25
CA PHE A 137 -6.45 -14.99 1.33
C PHE A 137 -7.43 -15.71 0.40
N GLY A 138 -8.67 -15.89 0.85
CA GLY A 138 -9.72 -16.53 0.05
C GLY A 138 -10.30 -15.65 -1.08
N GLY A 139 -9.98 -14.35 -1.09
CA GLY A 139 -10.48 -13.42 -2.09
C GLY A 139 -12.02 -13.22 -2.08
N PRO A 140 -12.57 -12.57 -3.12
CA PRO A 140 -14.02 -12.39 -3.24
C PRO A 140 -14.71 -13.70 -3.62
N LYS A 141 -15.70 -14.14 -2.81
CA LYS A 141 -16.45 -15.39 -3.04
C LYS A 141 -17.18 -15.48 -4.38
N PHE A 142 -17.70 -14.35 -4.87
CA PHE A 142 -18.48 -14.29 -6.12
C PHE A 142 -17.73 -13.57 -7.24
N GLY A 143 -17.00 -12.50 -6.92
CA GLY A 143 -16.39 -11.63 -7.91
C GLY A 143 -17.40 -11.04 -8.90
N ILE A 144 -16.90 -10.45 -9.99
CA ILE A 144 -17.74 -9.82 -11.01
C ILE A 144 -18.61 -10.88 -11.72
N ALA A 145 -18.03 -12.01 -12.10
CA ALA A 145 -18.73 -13.07 -12.82
C ALA A 145 -19.87 -13.70 -12.00
N GLY A 146 -19.62 -14.00 -10.72
CA GLY A 146 -20.62 -14.58 -9.84
C GLY A 146 -21.79 -13.63 -9.55
N LEU A 147 -21.52 -12.34 -9.33
CA LEU A 147 -22.58 -11.34 -9.18
C LEU A 147 -23.42 -11.21 -10.45
N ARG A 148 -22.79 -11.17 -11.63
CA ARG A 148 -23.50 -11.11 -12.92
C ARG A 148 -24.34 -12.35 -13.18
N ALA A 149 -23.84 -13.53 -12.83
CA ALA A 149 -24.59 -14.78 -12.95
C ALA A 149 -25.80 -14.81 -12.01
N ALA A 150 -25.62 -14.38 -10.75
CA ALA A 150 -26.69 -14.35 -9.76
C ALA A 150 -27.84 -13.39 -10.13
N LEU A 151 -27.52 -12.26 -10.77
CA LEU A 151 -28.50 -11.25 -11.18
C LEU A 151 -29.06 -11.47 -12.59
N GLY A 152 -28.47 -12.36 -13.39
CA GLY A 152 -28.83 -12.52 -14.81
C GLY A 152 -28.43 -11.32 -15.69
N ILE A 153 -27.36 -10.60 -15.32
CA ILE A 153 -26.94 -9.34 -15.99
C ILE A 153 -25.57 -9.53 -16.65
N PRO A 154 -25.51 -10.00 -17.91
CA PRO A 154 -24.25 -10.39 -18.52
C PRO A 154 -23.38 -9.21 -18.95
N ARG A 155 -23.97 -8.07 -19.33
CA ARG A 155 -23.23 -6.98 -20.02
C ARG A 155 -23.47 -5.58 -19.47
N ARG A 156 -24.72 -5.22 -19.18
CA ARG A 156 -25.03 -3.84 -18.73
C ARG A 156 -24.45 -3.57 -17.33
N PRO A 157 -24.26 -2.30 -16.95
CA PRO A 157 -23.99 -1.93 -15.56
C PRO A 157 -25.08 -2.46 -14.62
N ILE A 158 -24.68 -2.77 -13.39
CA ILE A 158 -25.60 -3.10 -12.29
C ILE A 158 -26.12 -1.76 -11.75
N LEU A 159 -27.43 -1.57 -11.77
CA LEU A 159 -28.12 -0.40 -11.26
C LEU A 159 -28.44 -0.61 -9.79
N LEU A 160 -27.75 0.12 -8.91
CA LEU A 160 -27.96 0.07 -7.46
C LEU A 160 -28.80 1.27 -6.99
N ASN A 161 -29.76 1.03 -6.09
CA ASN A 161 -30.48 2.09 -5.39
C ASN A 161 -30.24 2.03 -3.88
N MET A 162 -29.99 3.19 -3.27
CA MET A 162 -29.85 3.35 -1.82
C MET A 162 -31.12 3.99 -1.26
N ILE A 163 -31.85 3.29 -0.40
CA ILE A 163 -33.04 3.84 0.26
C ILE A 163 -32.63 5.02 1.17
N LYS A 164 -33.33 6.15 1.05
CA LYS A 164 -33.09 7.37 1.83
C LYS A 164 -34.37 7.90 2.51
N PRO A 165 -34.26 8.50 3.71
CA PRO A 165 -33.08 8.52 4.59
C PRO A 165 -32.61 7.12 4.99
N CYS A 166 -31.32 6.99 5.26
CA CYS A 166 -30.69 5.71 5.59
C CYS A 166 -31.08 5.19 6.98
N THR A 167 -31.67 6.03 7.83
CA THR A 167 -32.14 5.72 9.17
C THR A 167 -33.43 6.48 9.47
N GLY A 168 -34.18 6.04 10.48
CA GLY A 168 -35.38 6.73 10.98
C GLY A 168 -36.71 6.16 10.49
N PHE A 169 -36.70 5.24 9.52
CA PHE A 169 -37.89 4.49 9.13
C PHE A 169 -37.94 3.10 9.79
N GLY A 170 -39.15 2.64 10.07
CA GLY A 170 -39.42 1.24 10.42
C GLY A 170 -39.24 0.30 9.21
N PRO A 171 -39.09 -1.01 9.46
CA PRO A 171 -38.84 -2.00 8.41
C PRO A 171 -39.95 -2.04 7.34
N GLU A 172 -41.19 -1.74 7.69
CA GLU A 172 -42.35 -1.75 6.78
C GLU A 172 -42.21 -0.70 5.68
N VAL A 173 -41.74 0.50 6.06
CA VAL A 173 -41.50 1.59 5.11
C VAL A 173 -40.31 1.26 4.21
N GLY A 174 -39.24 0.67 4.77
CA GLY A 174 -38.10 0.19 4.01
C GLY A 174 -38.49 -0.88 2.97
N ALA A 175 -39.31 -1.85 3.36
CA ALA A 175 -39.81 -2.89 2.47
C ALA A 175 -40.66 -2.32 1.33
N ARG A 176 -41.49 -1.31 1.61
CA ARG A 176 -42.27 -0.61 0.57
C ARG A 176 -41.34 0.06 -0.45
N PHE A 177 -40.37 0.84 -0.01
CA PHE A 177 -39.44 1.52 -0.92
C PHE A 177 -38.53 0.56 -1.69
N PHE A 178 -38.12 -0.54 -1.07
CA PHE A 178 -37.42 -1.62 -1.76
C PHE A 178 -38.27 -2.18 -2.90
N ALA A 179 -39.53 -2.52 -2.63
CA ALA A 179 -40.43 -3.08 -3.64
C ALA A 179 -40.72 -2.09 -4.79
N GLU A 180 -40.92 -0.81 -4.47
CA GLU A 180 -41.09 0.25 -5.48
C GLU A 180 -39.83 0.41 -6.35
N SER A 181 -38.65 0.39 -5.75
CA SER A 181 -37.37 0.50 -6.46
C SER A 181 -37.11 -0.68 -7.38
N ALA A 182 -37.34 -1.91 -6.90
CA ALA A 182 -37.18 -3.13 -7.68
C ALA A 182 -38.14 -3.16 -8.87
N ARG A 183 -39.40 -2.75 -8.68
CA ARG A 183 -40.36 -2.59 -9.80
C ARG A 183 -39.95 -1.50 -10.79
N GLY A 184 -39.21 -0.50 -10.33
CA GLY A 184 -38.61 0.55 -11.17
C GLY A 184 -37.42 0.10 -12.02
N GLY A 185 -36.96 -1.15 -11.88
CA GLY A 185 -35.87 -1.72 -12.69
C GLY A 185 -34.47 -1.64 -12.05
N VAL A 186 -34.39 -1.39 -10.75
CA VAL A 186 -33.16 -1.56 -9.96
C VAL A 186 -32.86 -3.06 -9.82
N ASP A 187 -31.57 -3.41 -9.82
CA ASP A 187 -31.07 -4.78 -9.68
C ASP A 187 -30.92 -5.21 -8.23
#